data_AF-A0A0F7SE25-F1
#
_entry.id   AF-A0A0F7SE25-F1
#
_cell.length_a   1.000
_cell.length_b   1.000
_cell.length_c   1.000
_cell.angle_alpha   90.00
_cell.angle_beta   90.00
_cell.angle_gamma   90.00
#
_symmetry.space_group_name_H-M   'P 1'
#
loop_
_entity.id
_entity.type
_entity.pdbx_description
1 polymer ?
#
loop_
_entity_poly.entity_id
_entity_poly.type
_entity_poly.pdbx_seq_one_letter_code
_entity_poly.pdbx_strand_id
1 'polypeptide(L)'
;MPPKKRSARPAAAASPDAVDGSTASSPLQDAMAVMTSLFPITIPFPDPATDDTLIPPADVMLEQELLCNPDNFRSWASYIDHIIDTNIVKRPPPDVSLSTYQASLLGPLASSTQRIALRRITSIYERALAQFPTRYSLWRDYLQNRSRFVLGEPKGGFEAKRKRDLQAAREKLDFGPTLIDSTDDEDFGASYKGGLDGTLGWQEWKSLAAVARPPFRTLTHDAPLIARYAPCLDLCISEYGRSISNGQSIEVERRASGYGDATFESTPR
;
A
#
# COMPACT_ATOMS: atom_id res chain seq x y z
N MET A 1 86.72 -14.12 -1.33
CA MET A 1 86.63 -13.37 -0.06
C MET A 1 85.21 -13.49 0.49
N PRO A 2 85.03 -13.95 1.74
CA PRO A 2 83.77 -13.85 2.51
C PRO A 2 83.79 -12.55 3.37
N PRO A 3 82.86 -12.28 4.33
CA PRO A 3 81.38 -12.34 4.34
C PRO A 3 80.74 -11.09 5.04
N LYS A 4 79.40 -10.97 5.05
CA LYS A 4 78.53 -10.65 6.23
C LYS A 4 77.08 -10.43 5.76
N LYS A 5 76.17 -11.41 5.89
CA LYS A 5 75.36 -11.80 7.07
C LYS A 5 74.65 -10.64 7.79
N ARG A 6 73.33 -10.55 7.62
CA ARG A 6 72.39 -10.22 8.69
C ARG A 6 71.25 -11.24 8.72
N SER A 7 71.17 -11.90 9.88
CA SER A 7 70.16 -12.86 10.36
C SER A 7 68.86 -12.10 10.69
N ALA A 8 67.70 -12.52 10.18
CA ALA A 8 66.71 -13.42 10.81
C ALA A 8 65.90 -12.84 11.99
N ARG A 9 64.56 -12.83 11.85
CA ARG A 9 63.66 -13.51 12.80
C ARG A 9 62.33 -13.91 12.12
N PRO A 10 61.66 -15.00 12.58
CA PRO A 10 60.69 -15.75 11.79
C PRO A 10 59.26 -15.77 12.35
N ALA A 11 58.39 -16.44 11.57
CA ALA A 11 57.30 -17.34 11.97
C ALA A 11 55.97 -16.78 12.50
N ALA A 12 54.91 -17.02 11.72
CA ALA A 12 53.66 -17.74 12.06
C ALA A 12 52.73 -17.58 10.83
N ALA A 13 52.41 -18.58 10.02
CA ALA A 13 51.64 -19.82 10.25
C ALA A 13 50.20 -19.58 10.74
N ALA A 14 49.26 -20.18 10.00
CA ALA A 14 47.80 -20.28 10.19
C ALA A 14 46.97 -19.05 9.74
N SER A 15 45.83 -19.16 9.08
CA SER A 15 45.08 -20.21 8.38
C SER A 15 43.91 -19.51 7.67
N PRO A 16 43.23 -20.16 6.70
CA PRO A 16 42.09 -19.61 6.00
C PRO A 16 40.80 -19.94 6.76
N ASP A 17 40.18 -18.94 7.39
CA ASP A 17 38.80 -19.02 7.87
C ASP A 17 37.97 -17.97 7.13
N ALA A 18 37.67 -18.27 5.86
CA ALA A 18 36.46 -17.76 5.24
C ALA A 18 35.30 -18.49 5.91
N VAL A 19 34.83 -17.92 7.02
CA VAL A 19 33.59 -18.32 7.68
C VAL A 19 32.48 -17.95 6.70
N ASP A 20 32.11 -18.91 5.86
CA ASP A 20 30.87 -18.90 5.09
C ASP A 20 29.74 -19.12 6.10
N GLY A 21 29.43 -18.05 6.83
CA GLY A 21 28.32 -17.96 7.76
C GLY A 21 27.03 -17.83 6.97
N SER A 22 26.67 -18.88 6.23
CA SER A 22 25.31 -19.05 5.74
C SER A 22 24.42 -19.37 6.94
N THR A 23 24.07 -18.32 7.69
CA THR A 23 22.98 -18.33 8.67
C THR A 23 21.77 -18.90 7.95
N ALA A 24 21.39 -20.13 8.28
CA ALA A 24 20.16 -20.73 7.80
C ALA A 24 19.01 -19.81 8.23
N SER A 25 18.54 -18.98 7.29
CA SER A 25 17.36 -18.17 7.51
C SER A 25 16.23 -19.11 7.87
N SER A 26 15.54 -18.81 8.97
CA SER A 26 14.37 -19.62 9.34
C SER A 26 13.37 -19.58 8.17
N PRO A 27 12.60 -20.65 7.93
CA PRO A 27 11.64 -20.69 6.82
C PRO A 27 10.62 -19.54 6.87
N LEU A 28 10.38 -18.99 8.07
CA LEU A 28 9.57 -17.79 8.28
C LEU A 28 10.23 -16.52 7.74
N GLN A 29 11.54 -16.37 7.89
CA GLN A 29 12.29 -15.24 7.31
C GLN A 29 12.28 -15.29 5.79
N ASP A 30 12.43 -16.47 5.20
CA ASP A 30 12.35 -16.65 3.74
C ASP A 30 10.95 -16.32 3.22
N ALA A 31 9.90 -16.79 3.91
CA ALA A 31 8.52 -16.47 3.59
C ALA A 31 8.22 -14.96 3.68
N MET A 32 8.77 -14.28 4.68
CA MET A 32 8.68 -12.82 4.83
C MET A 32 9.46 -12.10 3.74
N ALA A 33 10.66 -12.57 3.40
CA ALA A 33 11.49 -11.99 2.34
C ALA A 33 10.78 -12.05 0.99
N VAL A 34 10.16 -13.18 0.66
CA VAL A 34 9.35 -13.33 -0.57
C VAL A 34 8.20 -12.33 -0.60
N MET A 35 7.46 -12.16 0.49
CA MET A 35 6.38 -11.17 0.55
C MET A 35 6.88 -9.73 0.40
N THR A 36 7.99 -9.38 1.06
CA THR A 36 8.58 -8.04 0.94
C THR A 36 9.14 -7.76 -0.46
N SER A 37 9.60 -8.80 -1.18
CA SER A 37 10.13 -8.65 -2.54
C SER A 37 9.06 -8.27 -3.58
N LEU A 38 7.78 -8.45 -3.26
CA LEU A 38 6.66 -8.03 -4.12
C LEU A 38 6.45 -6.50 -4.10
N PHE A 39 7.13 -5.78 -3.20
CA PHE A 39 7.01 -4.33 -3.03
C PHE A 39 8.37 -3.65 -3.24
N PRO A 40 8.39 -2.38 -3.69
CA PRO A 40 7.25 -1.52 -4.05
C PRO A 40 6.56 -1.84 -5.37
N ILE A 41 5.27 -1.51 -5.46
CA ILE A 41 4.46 -1.64 -6.67
C ILE A 41 4.30 -0.29 -7.37
N THR A 42 4.14 0.79 -6.60
CA THR A 42 3.81 2.12 -7.14
C THR A 42 4.97 3.12 -7.12
N ILE A 43 6.13 2.72 -6.59
CA ILE A 43 7.33 3.55 -6.50
C ILE A 43 8.50 2.82 -7.16
N PRO A 44 9.18 3.38 -8.17
CA PRO A 44 8.89 4.65 -8.87
C PRO A 44 7.55 4.60 -9.64
N PHE A 45 7.06 5.76 -10.07
CA PHE A 45 5.80 5.82 -10.82
C PHE A 45 5.89 4.93 -12.08
N PRO A 46 4.93 4.00 -12.28
CA PRO A 46 4.97 3.10 -13.42
C PRO A 46 4.78 3.90 -14.72
N ASP A 47 5.79 3.86 -15.58
CA ASP A 47 5.79 4.55 -16.88
C ASP A 47 5.63 3.51 -18.01
N PRO A 48 4.64 3.65 -18.90
CA PRO A 48 4.51 2.77 -20.07
C PRO A 48 5.74 2.74 -20.97
N ALA A 49 6.64 3.73 -20.91
CA ALA A 49 7.89 3.70 -21.66
C ALA A 49 8.92 2.70 -21.12
N THR A 50 8.81 2.32 -19.84
CA THR A 50 9.75 1.40 -19.18
C THR A 50 9.17 -0.02 -19.07
N ASP A 51 7.84 -0.14 -19.00
CA ASP A 51 7.15 -1.40 -18.75
C ASP A 51 6.09 -1.71 -19.82
N ASP A 52 6.42 -2.60 -20.77
CA ASP A 52 5.50 -3.06 -21.82
C ASP A 52 4.26 -3.81 -21.29
N THR A 53 4.29 -4.25 -20.03
CA THR A 53 3.19 -4.99 -19.38
C THR A 53 2.03 -4.09 -18.92
N LEU A 54 2.25 -2.77 -18.87
CA LEU A 54 1.27 -1.80 -18.41
C LEU A 54 0.13 -1.63 -19.41
N ILE A 55 0.40 -1.61 -20.71
CA ILE A 55 -0.61 -1.41 -21.75
C ILE A 55 -0.93 -2.76 -22.40
N PRO A 56 -2.13 -3.33 -22.19
CA PRO A 56 -2.56 -4.50 -22.95
C PRO A 56 -2.57 -4.20 -24.46
N PRO A 57 -2.26 -5.18 -25.32
CA PRO A 57 -2.32 -4.98 -26.76
C PRO A 57 -3.73 -4.60 -27.26
N ALA A 58 -4.78 -4.99 -26.51
CA ALA A 58 -6.16 -4.63 -26.80
C ALA A 58 -6.44 -3.12 -26.64
N ASP A 59 -5.69 -2.43 -25.78
CA ASP A 59 -5.93 -1.03 -25.43
C ASP A 59 -5.04 -0.06 -26.22
N VAL A 60 -4.19 -0.56 -27.11
CA VAL A 60 -3.24 0.25 -27.91
C VAL A 60 -3.97 1.28 -28.79
N MET A 61 -5.14 0.93 -29.33
CA MET A 61 -5.93 1.87 -30.14
C MET A 61 -6.50 3.02 -29.30
N LEU A 62 -6.91 2.74 -28.05
CA LEU A 62 -7.39 3.77 -27.13
C LEU A 62 -6.25 4.69 -26.68
N GLU A 63 -5.07 4.13 -26.44
CA GLU A 63 -3.87 4.91 -26.15
C GLU A 63 -3.48 5.83 -27.31
N GLN A 64 -3.57 5.35 -28.54
CA GLN A 64 -3.32 6.18 -29.71
C GLN A 64 -4.33 7.32 -29.82
N GLU A 65 -5.61 7.08 -29.53
CA GLU A 65 -6.64 8.13 -29.53
C GLU A 65 -6.35 9.21 -28.46
N LEU A 66 -5.88 8.80 -27.28
CA LEU A 66 -5.48 9.73 -26.22
C LEU A 66 -4.27 10.58 -26.59
N LEU A 67 -3.27 10.00 -27.26
CA LEU A 67 -2.10 10.74 -27.75
C LEU A 67 -2.47 11.75 -28.84
N CYS A 68 -3.49 11.44 -29.65
CA CYS A 68 -4.01 12.40 -30.64
C CYS A 68 -4.80 13.54 -30.00
N ASN A 69 -5.44 13.31 -28.85
CA ASN A 69 -6.32 14.28 -28.18
C ASN A 69 -6.00 14.45 -26.68
N PRO A 70 -4.80 14.93 -26.31
CA PRO A 70 -4.38 14.99 -24.92
C PRO A 70 -5.21 15.96 -24.05
N ASP A 71 -5.79 17.00 -24.66
CA ASP A 71 -6.56 18.03 -23.94
C ASP A 71 -8.02 17.63 -23.67
N ASN A 72 -8.52 16.56 -24.29
CA ASN A 72 -9.91 16.17 -24.17
C ASN A 72 -10.15 15.30 -22.93
N PHE A 73 -10.55 15.94 -21.82
CA PHE A 73 -10.87 15.24 -20.58
C PHE A 73 -11.93 14.13 -20.73
N ARG A 74 -12.88 14.24 -21.68
CA ARG A 74 -13.91 13.20 -21.86
C ARG A 74 -13.30 11.89 -22.36
N SER A 75 -12.32 11.97 -23.27
CA SER A 75 -11.56 10.81 -23.75
C SER A 75 -10.76 10.18 -22.61
N TRP A 76 -10.09 11.00 -21.79
CA TRP A 76 -9.38 10.52 -20.59
C TRP A 76 -10.30 9.83 -19.59
N ALA A 77 -11.45 10.42 -19.28
CA ALA A 77 -12.42 9.84 -18.35
C ALA A 77 -12.94 8.49 -18.86
N SER A 78 -13.35 8.43 -20.14
CA SER A 78 -13.82 7.18 -20.75
C SER A 78 -12.75 6.08 -20.75
N TYR A 79 -11.49 6.44 -20.96
CA TYR A 79 -10.38 5.48 -20.93
C TYR A 79 -10.05 5.00 -19.51
N ILE A 80 -10.06 5.92 -18.54
CA ILE A 80 -9.88 5.59 -17.13
C ILE A 80 -10.97 4.60 -16.67
N ASP A 81 -12.23 4.86 -17.01
CA ASP A 81 -13.34 3.97 -16.69
C ASP A 81 -13.16 2.58 -17.34
N HIS A 82 -12.73 2.52 -18.61
CA HIS A 82 -12.41 1.26 -19.28
C HIS A 82 -11.27 0.49 -18.60
N ILE A 83 -10.18 1.14 -18.19
CA ILE A 83 -9.08 0.49 -17.45
C ILE A 83 -9.59 -0.05 -16.11
N ILE A 84 -10.39 0.74 -15.38
CA ILE A 84 -10.95 0.36 -14.09
C ILE A 84 -11.82 -0.89 -14.25
N ASP A 85 -12.75 -0.89 -15.21
CA ASP A 85 -13.69 -1.98 -15.41
C ASP A 85 -13.01 -3.27 -15.90
N THR A 86 -11.98 -3.15 -16.75
CA THR A 86 -11.24 -4.31 -17.27
C THR A 86 -10.29 -4.94 -16.25
N ASN A 87 -9.70 -4.15 -15.34
CA ASN A 87 -8.66 -4.62 -14.43
C ASN A 87 -9.16 -4.94 -13.01
N ILE A 88 -10.26 -4.33 -12.56
CA ILE A 88 -10.77 -4.53 -11.21
C ILE A 88 -11.63 -5.79 -11.12
N VAL A 89 -11.03 -6.88 -10.65
CA VAL A 89 -11.75 -8.11 -10.29
C VAL A 89 -12.24 -8.03 -8.85
N LYS A 90 -13.55 -8.22 -8.60
CA LYS A 90 -14.17 -8.14 -7.25
C LYS A 90 -13.69 -9.24 -6.28
N ARG A 91 -13.34 -10.44 -6.78
CA ARG A 91 -12.82 -11.54 -5.96
C ARG A 91 -11.71 -12.26 -6.71
N PRO A 92 -10.49 -11.71 -6.73
CA PRO A 92 -9.37 -12.34 -7.41
C PRO A 92 -8.94 -13.60 -6.63
N PRO A 93 -8.66 -14.72 -7.32
CA PRO A 93 -8.04 -15.86 -6.66
C PRO A 93 -6.63 -15.49 -6.18
N PRO A 94 -6.21 -15.92 -4.99
CA PRO A 94 -4.84 -15.69 -4.52
C PRO A 94 -3.84 -16.45 -5.40
N ASP A 95 -2.62 -15.92 -5.51
CA ASP A 95 -1.55 -16.59 -6.25
C ASP A 95 -1.26 -17.96 -5.61
N VAL A 96 -1.11 -19.01 -6.45
CA VAL A 96 -0.91 -20.41 -6.02
C VAL A 96 0.36 -20.62 -5.19
N SER A 97 1.31 -19.70 -5.27
CA SER A 97 2.57 -19.74 -4.52
C SER A 97 2.44 -19.27 -3.07
N LEU A 98 1.32 -18.64 -2.70
CA LEU A 98 1.13 -18.03 -1.39
C LEU A 98 0.31 -18.94 -0.46
N SER A 99 0.76 -19.05 0.79
CA SER A 99 -0.01 -19.64 1.88
C SER A 99 -1.28 -18.81 2.16
N THR A 100 -2.31 -19.44 2.69
CA THR A 100 -3.56 -18.77 3.12
C THR A 100 -3.30 -17.63 4.10
N TYR A 101 -2.32 -17.79 5.00
CA TYR A 101 -1.93 -16.75 5.94
C TYR A 101 -1.27 -15.55 5.23
N GLN A 102 -0.36 -15.82 4.29
CA GLN A 102 0.29 -14.77 3.50
C GLN A 102 -0.71 -14.01 2.62
N ALA A 103 -1.65 -14.73 2.01
CA ALA A 103 -2.73 -14.13 1.25
C ALA A 103 -3.61 -13.21 2.13
N SER A 104 -3.85 -13.60 3.39
CA SER A 104 -4.63 -12.77 4.32
C SER A 104 -3.92 -11.47 4.73
N LEU A 105 -2.59 -11.49 4.81
CA LEU A 105 -1.76 -10.31 5.12
C LEU A 105 -1.66 -9.34 3.95
N LEU A 106 -1.60 -9.87 2.72
CA LEU A 106 -1.47 -9.07 1.50
C LEU A 106 -2.83 -8.53 1.00
N GLY A 107 -3.94 -9.14 1.41
CA GLY A 107 -5.27 -8.71 1.01
C GLY A 107 -5.48 -8.81 -0.51
N PRO A 108 -6.08 -7.79 -1.17
CA PRO A 108 -6.26 -7.76 -2.62
C PRO A 108 -4.97 -7.96 -3.42
N LEU A 109 -3.83 -7.54 -2.88
CA LEU A 109 -2.53 -7.60 -3.55
C LEU A 109 -1.88 -8.98 -3.51
N ALA A 110 -2.52 -9.96 -2.85
CA ALA A 110 -2.11 -11.36 -2.93
C ALA A 110 -2.16 -11.91 -4.37
N SER A 111 -2.99 -11.34 -5.24
CA SER A 111 -3.08 -11.72 -6.65
C SER A 111 -2.16 -10.87 -7.52
N SER A 112 -1.33 -11.53 -8.34
CA SER A 112 -0.47 -10.90 -9.34
C SER A 112 -1.24 -9.99 -10.29
N THR A 113 -2.43 -10.40 -10.72
CA THR A 113 -3.32 -9.60 -11.56
C THR A 113 -3.70 -8.27 -10.90
N GLN A 114 -3.94 -8.26 -9.59
CA GLN A 114 -4.30 -7.03 -8.86
C GLN A 114 -3.09 -6.11 -8.66
N ARG A 115 -1.89 -6.68 -8.50
CA ARG A 115 -0.65 -5.87 -8.47
C ARG A 115 -0.45 -5.16 -9.82
N ILE A 116 -0.69 -5.85 -10.93
CA ILE A 116 -0.65 -5.25 -12.27
C ILE A 116 -1.77 -4.21 -12.44
N ALA A 117 -2.99 -4.53 -12.00
CA ALA A 117 -4.11 -3.59 -12.04
C ALA A 117 -3.79 -2.28 -11.29
N LEU A 118 -3.19 -2.37 -10.10
CA LEU A 118 -2.76 -1.20 -9.33
C LEU A 118 -1.72 -0.38 -10.09
N ARG A 119 -0.74 -1.02 -10.74
CA ARG A 119 0.26 -0.31 -11.58
C ARG A 119 -0.40 0.43 -12.74
N ARG A 120 -1.32 -0.23 -13.46
CA ARG A 120 -2.05 0.35 -14.59
C ARG A 120 -2.92 1.55 -14.21
N ILE A 121 -3.67 1.39 -13.13
CA ILE A 121 -4.51 2.46 -12.58
C ILE A 121 -3.61 3.62 -12.14
N THR A 122 -2.50 3.34 -11.45
CA THR A 122 -1.55 4.37 -11.03
C THR A 122 -0.96 5.11 -12.23
N SER A 123 -0.49 4.40 -13.26
CA SER A 123 0.12 5.02 -14.44
C SER A 123 -0.85 5.92 -15.19
N ILE A 124 -2.12 5.51 -15.37
CA ILE A 124 -3.08 6.33 -16.11
C ILE A 124 -3.49 7.59 -15.34
N TYR A 125 -3.71 7.47 -14.03
CA TYR A 125 -4.08 8.62 -13.21
C TYR A 125 -2.93 9.63 -13.10
N GLU A 126 -1.69 9.19 -12.92
CA GLU A 126 -0.53 10.09 -12.87
C GLU A 126 -0.32 10.84 -14.20
N ARG A 127 -0.47 10.13 -15.34
CA ARG A 127 -0.46 10.77 -16.67
C ARG A 127 -1.60 11.78 -16.84
N ALA A 128 -2.80 11.43 -16.40
CA ALA A 128 -3.96 12.32 -16.49
C ALA A 128 -3.82 13.53 -15.56
N LEU A 129 -3.20 13.36 -14.38
CA LEU A 129 -2.89 14.44 -13.45
C LEU A 129 -1.84 15.40 -13.98
N ALA A 130 -0.87 14.90 -14.75
CA ALA A 130 0.11 15.73 -15.43
C ALA A 130 -0.55 16.68 -16.46
N GLN A 131 -1.63 16.23 -17.12
CA GLN A 131 -2.40 17.05 -18.07
C GLN A 131 -3.44 17.95 -17.38
N PHE A 132 -4.14 17.44 -16.37
CA PHE A 132 -5.24 18.13 -15.68
C PHE A 132 -5.02 18.26 -14.17
N PRO A 133 -4.00 19.03 -13.73
CA PRO A 133 -3.67 19.13 -12.31
C PRO A 133 -4.77 19.81 -11.47
N THR A 134 -5.61 20.65 -12.10
CA THR A 134 -6.66 21.44 -11.45
C THR A 134 -7.97 20.68 -11.23
N ARG A 135 -8.13 19.49 -11.84
CA ARG A 135 -9.39 18.75 -11.77
C ARG A 135 -9.46 17.92 -10.49
N TYR A 136 -10.18 18.46 -9.52
CA TYR A 136 -10.35 17.83 -8.22
C TYR A 136 -11.04 16.45 -8.28
N SER A 137 -12.02 16.26 -9.17
CA SER A 137 -12.72 14.97 -9.31
C SER A 137 -11.75 13.83 -9.61
N LEU A 138 -10.73 14.08 -10.42
CA LEU A 138 -9.74 13.09 -10.82
C LEU A 138 -8.86 12.67 -9.63
N TRP A 139 -8.42 13.64 -8.82
CA TRP A 139 -7.70 13.36 -7.56
C TRP A 139 -8.51 12.51 -6.59
N ARG A 140 -9.80 12.84 -6.43
CA ARG A 140 -10.70 12.10 -5.54
C ARG A 140 -10.87 10.66 -6.02
N ASP A 141 -11.18 10.48 -7.30
CA ASP A 141 -11.42 9.16 -7.87
C ASP A 141 -10.14 8.33 -7.86
N TYR A 142 -8.99 8.97 -8.08
CA TYR A 142 -7.67 8.35 -7.93
C TYR A 142 -7.43 7.84 -6.51
N LEU A 143 -7.65 8.68 -5.49
CA LEU A 143 -7.50 8.30 -4.09
C LEU A 143 -8.46 7.16 -3.72
N GLN A 144 -9.71 7.22 -4.17
CA GLN A 144 -10.70 6.19 -3.92
C GLN A 144 -10.28 4.85 -4.52
N ASN A 145 -9.84 4.85 -5.79
CA ASN A 145 -9.38 3.63 -6.45
C ASN A 145 -8.11 3.07 -5.80
N ARG A 146 -7.12 3.91 -5.45
CA ARG A 146 -5.90 3.45 -4.78
C ARG A 146 -6.17 2.92 -3.37
N SER A 147 -7.06 3.57 -2.62
CA SER A 147 -7.44 3.15 -1.27
C SER A 147 -8.10 1.77 -1.24
N ARG A 148 -8.78 1.36 -2.31
CA ARG A 148 -9.37 0.00 -2.43
C ARG A 148 -8.33 -1.12 -2.38
N PHE A 149 -7.15 -0.90 -2.96
CA PHE A 149 -6.09 -1.92 -2.98
C PHE A 149 -5.34 -1.99 -1.65
N VAL A 150 -5.16 -0.85 -0.99
CA VAL A 150 -4.39 -0.75 0.27
C VAL A 150 -5.26 -1.06 1.49
N LEU A 151 -6.43 -0.42 1.60
CA LEU A 151 -7.34 -0.60 2.74
C LEU A 151 -8.21 -1.86 2.58
N GLY A 152 -8.44 -2.31 1.36
CA GLY A 152 -9.32 -3.45 1.07
C GLY A 152 -10.78 -3.04 0.90
N GLU A 153 -11.70 -3.99 1.14
CA GLU A 153 -13.13 -3.74 0.98
C GLU A 153 -13.72 -3.08 2.23
N PRO A 154 -14.51 -2.00 2.09
CA PRO A 154 -15.23 -1.43 3.23
C PRO A 154 -16.27 -2.43 3.76
N LYS A 155 -16.54 -2.40 5.06
CA LYS A 155 -17.62 -3.21 5.67
C LYS A 155 -18.95 -2.92 4.97
N GLY A 156 -19.61 -3.96 4.43
CA GLY A 156 -20.84 -3.85 3.64
C GLY A 156 -20.62 -3.61 2.13
N GLY A 157 -19.38 -3.53 1.66
CA GLY A 157 -19.03 -3.36 0.25
C GLY A 157 -19.08 -1.91 -0.24
N PHE A 158 -18.60 -1.69 -1.47
CA PHE A 158 -18.46 -0.35 -2.05
C PHE A 158 -19.81 0.37 -2.26
N GLU A 159 -20.88 -0.37 -2.53
CA GLU A 159 -22.22 0.18 -2.69
C GLU A 159 -22.78 0.71 -1.36
N ALA A 160 -22.55 -0.01 -0.26
CA ALA A 160 -22.93 0.46 1.07
C ALA A 160 -22.14 1.71 1.47
N LYS A 161 -20.82 1.74 1.18
CA LYS A 161 -20.01 2.95 1.37
C LYS A 161 -20.55 4.13 0.56
N ARG A 162 -20.87 3.93 -0.72
CA ARG A 162 -21.44 4.99 -1.57
C ARG A 162 -22.78 5.50 -1.03
N LYS A 163 -23.64 4.60 -0.54
CA LYS A 163 -24.92 4.97 0.08
C LYS A 163 -24.70 5.80 1.34
N ARG A 164 -23.72 5.43 2.18
CA ARG A 164 -23.32 6.21 3.37
C ARG A 164 -22.80 7.60 2.98
N ASP A 165 -21.93 7.69 1.98
CA ASP A 165 -21.38 8.97 1.56
C ASP A 165 -22.47 9.90 1.01
N LEU A 166 -23.47 9.34 0.30
CA LEU A 166 -24.64 10.10 -0.16
C LEU A 166 -25.54 10.52 1.01
N GLN A 167 -25.76 9.65 2.00
CA GLN A 167 -26.53 9.97 3.19
C GLN A 167 -25.85 11.05 4.02
N ALA A 168 -24.55 10.92 4.29
CA ALA A 168 -23.76 11.92 4.99
C ALA A 168 -23.70 13.26 4.23
N ALA A 169 -23.69 13.23 2.89
CA ALA A 169 -23.80 14.43 2.07
C ALA A 169 -25.17 15.10 2.19
N ARG A 170 -26.25 14.29 2.29
CA ARG A 170 -27.63 14.77 2.47
C ARG A 170 -27.82 15.39 3.86
N GLU A 171 -27.36 14.71 4.92
CA GLU A 171 -27.41 15.21 6.30
C GLU A 171 -26.64 16.53 6.46
N LYS A 172 -25.52 16.71 5.76
CA LYS A 172 -24.77 17.97 5.75
C LYS A 172 -25.44 19.11 4.98
N LEU A 173 -26.40 18.81 4.11
CA LEU A 173 -27.18 19.79 3.37
C LEU A 173 -28.48 20.14 4.12
N ASP A 174 -29.08 19.16 4.80
CA ASP A 174 -30.24 19.31 5.68
C ASP A 174 -29.82 19.79 7.08
N PHE A 175 -29.29 21.02 7.18
CA PHE A 175 -29.20 21.72 8.48
C PHE A 175 -30.61 22.15 8.94
N GLY A 176 -31.35 21.20 9.49
CA GLY A 176 -32.61 21.37 10.20
C GLY A 176 -32.76 20.29 11.28
N PRO A 177 -33.44 20.56 12.41
CA PRO A 177 -33.47 19.66 13.55
C PRO A 177 -34.47 18.52 13.28
N THR A 178 -34.09 17.57 12.44
CA THR A 178 -34.79 16.28 12.36
C THR A 178 -33.91 15.21 12.98
N LEU A 179 -34.25 14.89 14.24
CA LEU A 179 -34.05 13.58 14.82
C LEU A 179 -34.52 12.54 13.80
N ILE A 180 -33.60 11.89 13.11
CA ILE A 180 -33.88 10.58 12.55
C ILE A 180 -32.85 9.65 13.20
N ASP A 181 -33.39 8.88 14.12
CA ASP A 181 -32.83 7.71 14.78
C ASP A 181 -32.34 6.73 13.70
N SER A 182 -31.06 6.78 13.34
CA SER A 182 -30.41 5.79 12.46
C SER A 182 -29.66 4.76 13.30
N THR A 183 -30.42 3.97 14.05
CA THR A 183 -29.95 2.83 14.83
C THR A 183 -29.30 1.73 13.97
N ASP A 184 -29.45 1.79 12.64
CA ASP A 184 -28.83 0.88 11.66
C ASP A 184 -27.38 1.22 11.28
N ASP A 185 -26.82 2.37 11.72
CA ASP A 185 -25.46 2.78 11.35
C ASP A 185 -24.35 2.04 12.15
N GLU A 186 -24.68 1.37 13.26
CA GLU A 186 -23.68 0.64 14.07
C GLU A 186 -23.11 -0.60 13.35
N ASP A 187 -23.89 -1.23 12.47
CA ASP A 187 -23.43 -2.41 11.73
C ASP A 187 -22.55 -2.06 10.53
N PHE A 188 -22.56 -0.81 10.07
CA PHE A 188 -21.74 -0.32 8.95
C PHE A 188 -20.60 0.58 9.44
N GLY A 189 -19.80 0.12 10.41
CA GLY A 189 -18.62 0.86 10.87
C GLY A 189 -17.62 1.24 9.76
N ALA A 190 -16.73 2.19 10.06
CA ALA A 190 -15.66 2.67 9.17
C ALA A 190 -14.52 1.65 8.95
N SER A 191 -14.68 0.43 9.46
CA SER A 191 -13.69 -0.62 9.36
C SER A 191 -13.60 -1.15 7.92
N TYR A 192 -12.37 -1.25 7.44
CA TYR A 192 -12.04 -1.97 6.22
C TYR A 192 -11.64 -3.40 6.58
N LYS A 193 -11.94 -4.36 5.70
CA LYS A 193 -11.59 -5.76 5.88
C LYS A 193 -10.67 -6.23 4.77
N GLY A 194 -9.63 -6.97 5.17
CA GLY A 194 -8.69 -7.59 4.24
C GLY A 194 -7.76 -6.58 3.57
N GLY A 195 -7.45 -5.47 4.22
CA GLY A 195 -6.43 -4.53 3.74
C GLY A 195 -5.02 -5.12 3.81
N LEU A 196 -4.11 -4.47 3.08
CA LEU A 196 -2.68 -4.75 3.13
C LEU A 196 -2.14 -4.43 4.52
N ASP A 197 -1.44 -5.38 5.12
CA ASP A 197 -0.78 -5.14 6.41
C ASP A 197 0.19 -3.95 6.34
N GLY A 198 0.11 -3.07 7.34
CA GLY A 198 0.85 -1.80 7.35
C GLY A 198 2.37 -1.99 7.48
N THR A 199 2.84 -3.12 7.99
CA THR A 199 4.27 -3.40 8.12
C THR A 199 4.88 -3.85 6.80
N LEU A 200 4.22 -4.77 6.08
CA LEU A 200 4.68 -5.27 4.78
C LEU A 200 4.54 -4.21 3.68
N GLY A 201 3.44 -3.46 3.71
CA GLY A 201 3.06 -2.50 2.68
C GLY A 201 3.43 -1.06 2.97
N TRP A 202 4.35 -0.77 3.90
CA TRP A 202 4.55 0.59 4.43
C TRP A 202 4.84 1.64 3.34
N GLN A 203 5.50 1.25 2.24
CA GLN A 203 5.77 2.12 1.10
C GLN A 203 4.49 2.50 0.36
N GLU A 204 3.58 1.53 0.19
CA GLU A 204 2.28 1.74 -0.44
C GLU A 204 1.38 2.61 0.45
N TRP A 205 1.37 2.38 1.76
CA TRP A 205 0.66 3.24 2.72
C TRP A 205 1.20 4.67 2.70
N LYS A 206 2.53 4.83 2.66
CA LYS A 206 3.17 6.14 2.55
C LYS A 206 2.83 6.84 1.23
N SER A 207 2.81 6.08 0.13
CA SER A 207 2.46 6.59 -1.20
C SER A 207 0.99 7.05 -1.27
N LEU A 208 0.07 6.32 -0.65
CA LEU A 208 -1.33 6.68 -0.54
C LEU A 208 -1.49 7.96 0.29
N ALA A 209 -0.80 8.07 1.42
CA ALA A 209 -0.80 9.27 2.24
C ALA A 209 -0.21 10.49 1.51
N ALA A 210 0.78 10.28 0.63
CA ALA A 210 1.36 11.33 -0.19
C ALA A 210 0.35 11.87 -1.21
N VAL A 211 -0.41 11.00 -1.88
CA VAL A 211 -1.50 11.41 -2.81
C VAL A 211 -2.65 12.08 -2.07
N ALA A 212 -3.00 11.56 -0.90
CA ALA A 212 -4.09 12.09 -0.10
C ALA A 212 -3.84 13.55 0.32
N ARG A 213 -2.57 13.96 0.40
CA ARG A 213 -2.17 15.36 0.60
C ARG A 213 -2.09 16.06 -0.75
N PRO A 214 -3.12 16.83 -1.17
CA PRO A 214 -3.06 17.52 -2.44
C PRO A 214 -1.97 18.60 -2.39
N PRO A 215 -1.35 18.95 -3.52
CA PRO A 215 -0.41 20.08 -3.60
C PRO A 215 -1.07 21.45 -3.38
N PHE A 216 -2.41 21.52 -3.23
CA PHE A 216 -3.21 22.73 -3.04
C PHE A 216 -2.98 23.50 -1.72
N ARG A 217 -1.85 23.29 -1.05
CA ARG A 217 -1.45 24.06 0.15
C ARG A 217 -1.16 25.55 -0.14
N THR A 218 -1.21 25.98 -1.40
CA THR A 218 -0.93 27.36 -1.81
C THR A 218 -2.14 28.18 -2.24
N LEU A 219 -3.35 27.61 -2.31
CA LEU A 219 -4.57 28.38 -2.61
C LEU A 219 -5.37 28.61 -1.32
N THR A 220 -5.03 29.70 -0.64
CA THR A 220 -5.64 30.22 0.59
C THR A 220 -7.11 30.65 0.45
N HIS A 221 -7.80 30.32 -0.65
CA HIS A 221 -9.16 30.80 -0.91
C HIS A 221 -10.27 29.73 -0.89
N ASP A 222 -9.96 28.43 -0.83
CA ASP A 222 -10.96 27.35 -0.87
C ASP A 222 -10.97 26.48 0.40
N ALA A 223 -11.10 27.12 1.56
CA ALA A 223 -11.29 26.45 2.86
C ALA A 223 -12.45 25.43 2.97
N PRO A 224 -13.62 25.58 2.29
CA PRO A 224 -14.73 24.62 2.45
C PRO A 224 -14.49 23.27 1.75
N LEU A 225 -13.51 23.16 0.85
CA LEU A 225 -13.22 21.90 0.14
C LEU A 225 -12.34 20.95 0.95
N ILE A 226 -11.43 21.48 1.78
CA ILE A 226 -10.59 20.68 2.69
C ILE A 226 -11.44 19.96 3.75
N ALA A 227 -12.50 20.62 4.25
CA ALA A 227 -13.43 20.06 5.24
C ALA A 227 -14.23 18.84 4.73
N ARG A 228 -14.39 18.68 3.40
CA ARG A 228 -15.07 17.50 2.83
C ARG A 228 -14.21 16.23 2.84
N TYR A 229 -12.89 16.36 2.98
CA TYR A 229 -11.93 15.25 2.89
C TYR A 229 -11.17 14.95 4.17
N ALA A 230 -11.36 15.76 5.22
CA ALA A 230 -10.95 15.42 6.58
C ALA A 230 -11.31 13.97 6.96
N PRO A 231 -12.51 13.42 6.65
CA PRO A 231 -12.83 12.04 7.06
C PRO A 231 -11.97 10.97 6.39
N CYS A 232 -11.66 11.10 5.08
CA CYS A 232 -10.79 10.12 4.39
C CYS A 232 -9.32 10.28 4.78
N LEU A 233 -8.88 11.52 4.99
CA LEU A 233 -7.52 11.83 5.45
C LEU A 233 -7.33 11.37 6.90
N ASP A 234 -8.30 11.64 7.78
CA ASP A 234 -8.35 11.22 9.18
C ASP A 234 -8.53 9.71 9.30
N LEU A 235 -9.26 9.06 8.39
CA LEU A 235 -9.29 7.59 8.31
C LEU A 235 -7.93 7.03 7.90
N CYS A 236 -7.28 7.58 6.87
CA CYS A 236 -5.96 7.11 6.46
C CYS A 236 -4.89 7.38 7.54
N ILE A 237 -4.92 8.55 8.18
CA ILE A 237 -3.97 8.95 9.22
C ILE A 237 -4.25 8.20 10.53
N SER A 238 -5.52 8.01 10.92
CA SER A 238 -5.86 7.26 12.14
C SER A 238 -5.64 5.77 11.98
N GLU A 239 -5.95 5.17 10.83
CA GLU A 239 -5.62 3.75 10.56
C GLU A 239 -4.11 3.56 10.38
N TYR A 240 -3.39 4.51 9.80
CA TYR A 240 -1.92 4.50 9.80
C TYR A 240 -1.36 4.60 11.22
N GLY A 241 -1.88 5.51 12.04
CA GLY A 241 -1.51 5.65 13.45
C GLY A 241 -1.82 4.40 14.27
N ARG A 242 -2.98 3.77 14.02
CA ARG A 242 -3.43 2.54 14.67
C ARG A 242 -2.61 1.31 14.21
N SER A 243 -2.23 1.26 12.94
CA SER A 243 -1.33 0.24 12.39
C SER A 243 0.08 0.37 12.96
N ILE A 244 0.61 1.59 13.10
CA ILE A 244 1.89 1.84 13.78
C ILE A 244 1.79 1.51 15.27
N SER A 245 0.72 1.89 15.97
CA SER A 245 0.57 1.57 17.40
C SER A 245 0.43 0.07 17.66
N ASN A 246 -0.23 -0.66 16.75
CA ASN A 246 -0.32 -2.11 16.81
C ASN A 246 1.01 -2.77 16.46
N GLY A 247 1.75 -2.24 15.47
CA GLY A 247 3.10 -2.70 15.12
C GLY A 247 4.11 -2.47 16.24
N GLN A 248 4.08 -1.31 16.90
CA GLN A 248 4.93 -0.99 18.05
C GLN A 248 4.54 -1.81 19.28
N SER A 249 3.26 -2.10 19.51
CA SER A 249 2.82 -3.00 20.59
C SER A 249 3.36 -4.43 20.39
N ILE A 250 3.39 -4.94 19.16
CA ILE A 250 3.98 -6.25 18.85
C ILE A 250 5.51 -6.24 19.06
N GLU A 251 6.19 -5.14 18.77
CA GLU A 251 7.64 -5.00 19.00
C GLU A 251 7.99 -4.88 20.50
N VAL A 252 7.14 -4.21 21.29
CA VAL A 252 7.26 -4.11 22.75
C VAL A 252 6.95 -5.46 23.42
N GLU A 253 5.95 -6.20 22.92
CA GLU A 253 5.58 -7.52 23.44
C GLU A 253 6.62 -8.60 23.06
N ARG A 254 7.25 -8.51 21.88
CA ARG A 254 8.43 -9.33 21.52
C ARG A 254 9.65 -9.02 22.39
N ARG A 255 9.83 -7.77 22.83
CA ARG A 255 10.85 -7.40 23.82
C ARG A 255 10.52 -7.89 25.23
N ALA A 256 9.24 -7.94 25.60
CA ALA A 256 8.79 -8.43 26.90
C ALA A 256 8.84 -9.97 27.00
N SER A 257 8.59 -10.69 25.90
CA SER A 257 8.62 -12.17 25.87
C SER A 257 10.04 -12.76 25.79
N GLY A 258 11.09 -11.95 25.65
CA GLY A 258 12.47 -12.39 25.56
C GLY A 258 13.24 -12.49 26.88
N TYR A 259 12.59 -12.26 28.02
CA TYR A 259 13.23 -12.28 29.35
C TYR A 259 12.34 -13.03 30.35
N GLY A 260 12.59 -14.32 30.55
CA GLY A 260 11.93 -15.05 31.62
C GLY A 260 11.90 -16.56 31.51
N ASP A 261 12.98 -17.22 31.10
CA ASP A 261 13.16 -18.64 31.41
C ASP A 261 14.60 -18.88 31.90
N ALA A 262 14.79 -18.60 33.19
CA ALA A 262 15.97 -18.99 33.96
C ALA A 262 15.49 -19.83 35.14
N THR A 263 15.34 -21.13 34.86
CA THR A 263 15.71 -22.26 35.73
C THR A 263 15.83 -21.96 37.23
N PHE A 264 14.79 -22.32 37.98
CA PHE A 264 14.87 -22.46 39.44
C PHE A 264 15.33 -23.89 39.77
N GLU A 265 16.63 -24.02 40.03
CA GLU A 265 17.31 -25.25 40.43
C GLU A 265 16.98 -25.56 41.91
N SER A 266 16.21 -26.62 42.16
CA SER A 266 15.88 -27.08 43.51
C SER A 266 16.95 -28.05 44.02
N THR A 267 17.70 -27.61 45.03
CA THR A 267 18.63 -28.48 45.78
C THR A 267 17.93 -28.99 47.05
N PRO A 268 17.85 -30.31 47.30
CA PRO A 268 17.32 -30.84 48.56
C PRO A 268 18.40 -30.89 49.65
N ARG A 269 17.98 -30.72 50.91
CA ARG A 269 18.71 -31.11 52.12
C ARG A 269 18.00 -32.31 52.76
#